data_AF-A0A6D2IS83-F1
#
_entry.id   AF-A0A6D2IS83-F1
#
_cell.length_a   1.000
_cell.length_b   1.000
_cell.length_c   1.000
_cell.angle_alpha   90.00
_cell.angle_beta   90.00
_cell.angle_gamma   90.00
#
_symmetry.space_group_name_H-M   'P 1'
#
loop_
_entity.id
_entity.type
_entity.pdbx_description
1 polymer ?
#
loop_
_entity_poly.entity_id
_entity_poly.type
_entity_poly.pdbx_seq_one_letter_code
_entity_poly.pdbx_strand_id
1 'polypeptide(L)'
;MAMEVGEMMYPPEETASLLSLASASQHPYVSELLSFTLDRLHKEPELLRVDAERIQRQMQEVAVGNYRAFITAADALLAIRQEVSSIDKHLESLIGEVPVLTSGCTEFIESAENILEKRKMNQALLANHSTLLDLLEIPQLMDTCVRNGNFDEALDLEAFVSKLATMHPKLPVIQALAVEVRQTTQSLLSQLLQKLRSNIQLPECLRIIGYLRRIGVFGEYEMRLQFLRCREAWLTGILEDLDQKNAYEYLKGMINCHRMHLFDVVNQYRAIFADDTSGSEENYDGGLLFSWAMHQITSHLKTLKIMLPKITEGGSLSNILDQCMYCAMGLGWVGLDFRGLLPPLFEEAVLNLFSKNMGTAVENFQLVLDSHRWVPLPSVGFPSSGINEDSKDDVTPPSYLMEHPPLAVFLNGVSAALNELRPCAPLSLKNVIAHELIKGLQAVSDSLLRYNTTRMLRLNESNLFLSLCRAFVEVVFPHCATCFGRCYPGGATIVMDAKSVYDGLGRILAASSPPEPSKKLEKTTSTDTKNASENGVTSPVDEKQVESPNEKDDDSPAPLQIPETTTPIES
;
A
#
# COMPACT_ATOMS: atom_id res chain seq x y z
N MET A 1 -5.50 83.22 -51.62
CA MET A 1 -6.76 83.60 -50.94
C MET A 1 -6.63 85.07 -50.62
N ALA A 2 -7.45 85.94 -51.24
CA ALA A 2 -7.24 87.40 -51.40
C ALA A 2 -5.95 87.75 -52.21
N MET A 3 -5.82 88.82 -53.02
CA MET A 3 -6.32 90.23 -53.02
C MET A 3 -5.64 91.11 -51.96
N GLU A 4 -5.29 92.39 -52.18
CA GLU A 4 -5.59 93.38 -53.26
C GLU A 4 -4.28 94.14 -53.66
N VAL A 5 -4.08 95.26 -54.41
CA VAL A 5 -4.82 96.44 -54.97
C VAL A 5 -4.04 96.89 -56.26
N GLY A 6 -4.54 97.62 -57.28
CA GLY A 6 -5.92 98.03 -57.61
C GLY A 6 -6.14 99.39 -58.35
N GLU A 7 -5.14 100.08 -58.93
CA GLU A 7 -5.28 101.48 -59.44
C GLU A 7 -5.16 101.71 -60.98
N MET A 8 -5.96 102.64 -61.52
CA MET A 8 -5.87 103.23 -62.89
C MET A 8 -6.39 104.67 -62.89
N MET A 9 -5.89 105.55 -63.77
CA MET A 9 -6.38 106.93 -63.87
C MET A 9 -6.42 107.52 -65.30
N TYR A 10 -7.62 108.02 -65.65
CA TYR A 10 -8.07 109.00 -66.67
C TYR A 10 -7.05 109.96 -67.34
N PRO A 11 -7.31 110.46 -68.58
CA PRO A 11 -8.18 111.66 -68.78
C PRO A 11 -9.01 111.62 -70.12
N PRO A 12 -9.53 112.75 -70.72
CA PRO A 12 -10.96 113.07 -70.61
C PRO A 12 -11.67 113.45 -71.95
N GLU A 13 -12.90 113.98 -71.87
CA GLU A 13 -13.82 114.29 -72.97
C GLU A 13 -13.83 115.79 -73.41
N GLU A 14 -14.89 116.19 -74.15
CA GLU A 14 -15.37 117.56 -74.42
C GLU A 14 -14.76 118.40 -75.56
N THR A 15 -15.15 118.11 -76.80
CA THR A 15 -15.48 119.14 -77.83
C THR A 15 -16.79 118.81 -78.58
N ALA A 16 -17.74 118.17 -77.89
CA ALA A 16 -18.97 117.66 -78.49
C ALA A 16 -20.11 118.69 -78.47
N SER A 17 -20.48 119.26 -79.63
CA SER A 17 -21.74 120.02 -79.77
C SER A 17 -22.42 119.90 -81.15
N LEU A 18 -21.69 119.54 -82.21
CA LEU A 18 -22.26 119.41 -83.58
C LEU A 18 -22.22 117.97 -84.15
N LEU A 19 -21.67 116.99 -83.42
CA LEU A 19 -21.49 115.61 -83.88
C LEU A 19 -22.63 114.63 -83.50
N SER A 20 -23.71 115.12 -82.90
CA SER A 20 -24.74 114.30 -82.22
C SER A 20 -25.74 113.57 -83.15
N LEU A 21 -25.37 113.29 -84.41
CA LEU A 21 -26.20 112.56 -85.38
C LEU A 21 -25.53 111.32 -86.00
N ALA A 22 -24.37 110.90 -85.49
CA ALA A 22 -23.63 109.73 -85.97
C ALA A 22 -23.06 108.91 -84.78
N SER A 23 -22.78 107.62 -85.00
CA SER A 23 -22.23 106.76 -83.95
C SER A 23 -20.71 106.94 -83.78
N ALA A 24 -20.16 106.42 -82.68
CA ALA A 24 -18.75 106.61 -82.30
C ALA A 24 -17.73 106.22 -83.38
N SER A 25 -18.03 105.20 -84.21
CA SER A 25 -17.19 104.76 -85.32
C SER A 25 -17.37 105.58 -86.61
N GLN A 26 -18.38 106.45 -86.68
CA GLN A 26 -18.72 107.26 -87.85
C GLN A 26 -18.26 108.73 -87.73
N HIS A 27 -17.95 109.21 -86.53
CA HIS A 27 -17.45 110.59 -86.32
C HIS A 27 -16.24 110.99 -87.20
N PRO A 28 -15.23 110.12 -87.48
CA PRO A 28 -14.11 110.50 -88.35
C PRO A 28 -14.58 110.86 -89.76
N TYR A 29 -15.50 110.06 -90.32
CA TYR A 29 -16.00 110.25 -91.68
C TYR A 29 -16.95 111.47 -91.79
N VAL A 30 -17.76 111.73 -90.77
CA VAL A 30 -18.57 112.97 -90.69
C VAL A 30 -17.69 114.22 -90.58
N SER A 31 -16.53 114.11 -89.92
CA SER A 31 -15.54 115.19 -89.86
C SER A 31 -14.86 115.44 -91.22
N GLU A 32 -14.59 114.39 -92.01
CA GLU A 32 -14.12 114.53 -93.39
C GLU A 32 -15.17 115.21 -94.29
N LEU A 33 -16.44 114.81 -94.23
CA LEU A 33 -17.53 115.40 -95.01
C LEU A 33 -17.61 116.93 -94.86
N LEU A 34 -17.44 117.42 -93.63
CA LEU A 34 -17.47 118.86 -93.30
C LEU A 34 -16.24 119.63 -93.83
N SER A 35 -15.19 118.94 -94.29
CA SER A 35 -13.99 119.55 -94.88
C SER A 35 -14.06 119.73 -96.41
N PHE A 36 -15.04 119.12 -97.07
CA PHE A 36 -15.11 119.09 -98.54
C PHE A 36 -15.87 120.27 -99.15
N THR A 37 -15.43 120.68 -100.35
CA THR A 37 -16.10 121.70 -101.14
C THR A 37 -17.41 121.19 -101.75
N LEU A 38 -18.37 122.09 -101.96
CA LEU A 38 -19.76 121.78 -102.32
C LEU A 38 -19.91 120.87 -103.56
N ASP A 39 -19.07 121.06 -104.59
CA ASP A 39 -19.05 120.26 -105.82
C ASP A 39 -18.51 118.83 -105.63
N ARG A 40 -17.71 118.60 -104.58
CA ARG A 40 -17.23 117.27 -104.18
C ARG A 40 -18.30 116.55 -103.35
N LEU A 41 -18.90 117.25 -102.39
CA LEU A 41 -20.00 116.74 -101.55
C LEU A 41 -21.22 116.32 -102.39
N HIS A 42 -21.48 116.99 -103.53
CA HIS A 42 -22.55 116.61 -104.46
C HIS A 42 -22.30 115.30 -105.24
N LYS A 43 -21.05 114.80 -105.26
CA LYS A 43 -20.63 113.58 -105.97
C LYS A 43 -20.34 112.42 -105.01
N GLU A 44 -20.19 112.72 -103.72
CA GLU A 44 -19.86 111.75 -102.68
C GLU A 44 -20.94 110.68 -102.44
N PRO A 45 -22.26 110.97 -102.47
CA PRO A 45 -23.28 109.92 -102.36
C PRO A 45 -23.18 108.84 -103.45
N GLU A 46 -22.79 109.23 -104.67
CA GLU A 46 -22.65 108.31 -105.80
C GLU A 46 -21.32 107.54 -105.74
N LEU A 47 -20.25 108.17 -105.24
CA LEU A 47 -19.01 107.48 -104.87
C LEU A 47 -19.25 106.42 -103.77
N LEU A 48 -19.97 106.79 -102.70
CA LEU A 48 -20.37 105.86 -101.64
C LEU A 48 -21.25 104.72 -102.19
N ARG A 49 -22.19 105.00 -103.11
CA ARG A 49 -23.01 103.96 -103.74
C ARG A 49 -22.15 102.98 -104.55
N VAL A 50 -21.21 103.48 -105.34
CA VAL A 50 -20.28 102.65 -106.13
C VAL A 50 -19.35 101.83 -105.23
N ASP A 51 -18.83 102.42 -104.15
CA ASP A 51 -17.98 101.72 -103.19
C ASP A 51 -18.75 100.70 -102.35
N ALA A 52 -20.00 100.98 -101.97
CA ALA A 52 -20.89 100.04 -101.31
C ALA A 52 -21.28 98.87 -102.23
N GLU A 53 -21.59 99.12 -103.50
CA GLU A 53 -21.83 98.06 -104.49
C GLU A 53 -20.56 97.25 -104.79
N ARG A 54 -19.38 97.88 -104.77
CA ARG A 54 -18.09 97.17 -104.85
C ARG A 54 -17.87 96.28 -103.64
N ILE A 55 -18.03 96.79 -102.42
CA ILE A 55 -17.85 96.03 -101.17
C ILE A 55 -18.89 94.92 -101.06
N GLN A 56 -20.15 95.15 -101.44
CA GLN A 56 -21.19 94.12 -101.46
C GLN A 56 -20.86 93.03 -102.48
N ARG A 57 -20.37 93.37 -103.68
CA ARG A 57 -19.87 92.38 -104.64
C ARG A 57 -18.67 91.62 -104.11
N GLN A 58 -17.66 92.31 -103.56
CA GLN A 58 -16.47 91.66 -102.97
C GLN A 58 -16.83 90.75 -101.80
N MET A 59 -17.78 91.15 -100.95
CA MET A 59 -18.27 90.31 -99.85
C MET A 59 -19.07 89.10 -100.36
N GLN A 60 -19.90 89.27 -101.39
CA GLN A 60 -20.60 88.16 -102.05
C GLN A 60 -19.62 87.22 -102.77
N GLU A 61 -18.58 87.75 -103.42
CA GLU A 61 -17.56 87.00 -104.15
C GLU A 61 -16.63 86.25 -103.19
N VAL A 62 -16.27 86.84 -102.04
CA VAL A 62 -15.55 86.16 -100.95
C VAL A 62 -16.45 85.12 -100.28
N ALA A 63 -17.73 85.41 -100.02
CA ALA A 63 -18.67 84.47 -99.41
C ALA A 63 -18.99 83.29 -100.34
N VAL A 64 -19.19 83.51 -101.64
CA VAL A 64 -19.46 82.46 -102.65
C VAL A 64 -18.18 81.73 -103.05
N GLY A 65 -17.02 82.39 -103.04
CA GLY A 65 -15.72 81.74 -103.23
C GLY A 65 -15.33 80.83 -102.06
N ASN A 66 -15.64 81.24 -100.83
CA ASN A 66 -15.21 80.57 -99.60
C ASN A 66 -16.36 79.99 -98.75
N TYR A 67 -17.56 79.81 -99.29
CA TYR A 67 -18.72 79.30 -98.52
C TYR A 67 -18.42 77.98 -97.80
N ARG A 68 -17.60 77.11 -98.43
CA ARG A 68 -17.11 75.88 -97.80
C ARG A 68 -16.27 76.13 -96.56
N ALA A 69 -15.40 77.14 -96.56
CA ALA A 69 -14.60 77.48 -95.38
C ALA A 69 -15.48 77.99 -94.23
N PHE A 70 -16.52 78.78 -94.53
CA PHE A 70 -17.49 79.22 -93.52
C PHE A 70 -18.36 78.07 -92.98
N ILE A 71 -18.81 77.16 -93.85
CA ILE A 71 -19.55 75.95 -93.43
C ILE A 71 -18.64 75.05 -92.58
N THR A 72 -17.42 74.72 -93.03
CA THR A 72 -16.46 73.92 -92.26
C THR A 72 -16.07 74.58 -90.93
N ALA A 73 -16.00 75.92 -90.85
CA ALA A 73 -15.80 76.61 -89.58
C ALA A 73 -17.02 76.53 -88.64
N ALA A 74 -18.24 76.61 -89.18
CA ALA A 74 -19.48 76.43 -88.40
C ALA A 74 -19.65 74.97 -87.93
N ASP A 75 -19.38 73.99 -88.80
CA ASP A 75 -19.38 72.57 -88.49
C ASP A 75 -18.33 72.25 -87.42
N ALA A 76 -17.12 72.82 -87.54
CA ALA A 76 -16.08 72.69 -86.51
C ALA A 76 -16.48 73.32 -85.17
N LEU A 77 -17.15 74.47 -85.17
CA LEU A 77 -17.68 75.09 -83.94
C LEU A 77 -18.80 74.28 -83.30
N LEU A 78 -19.64 73.62 -84.09
CA LEU A 78 -20.68 72.69 -83.61
C LEU A 78 -20.06 71.40 -83.06
N ALA A 79 -19.08 70.82 -83.76
CA ALA A 79 -18.31 69.67 -83.28
C ALA A 79 -17.59 69.98 -81.97
N ILE A 80 -16.88 71.12 -81.88
CA ILE A 80 -16.21 71.56 -80.64
C ILE A 80 -17.23 71.73 -79.50
N ARG A 81 -18.42 72.29 -79.75
CA ARG A 81 -19.49 72.35 -78.72
C ARG A 81 -19.97 70.97 -78.27
N GLN A 82 -20.10 70.02 -79.19
CA GLN A 82 -20.49 68.65 -78.87
C GLN A 82 -19.39 67.93 -78.07
N GLU A 83 -18.14 68.01 -78.50
CA GLU A 83 -16.97 67.44 -77.79
C GLU A 83 -16.78 68.07 -76.41
N VAL A 84 -16.92 69.39 -76.25
CA VAL A 84 -16.88 70.03 -74.92
C VAL A 84 -18.01 69.49 -74.03
N SER A 85 -19.23 69.33 -74.55
CA SER A 85 -20.34 68.72 -73.79
C SER A 85 -20.20 67.21 -73.55
N SER A 86 -19.29 66.55 -74.27
CA SER A 86 -18.89 65.17 -74.06
C SER A 86 -17.85 65.10 -72.94
N ILE A 87 -16.81 65.94 -73.00
CA ILE A 87 -15.76 66.08 -71.98
C ILE A 87 -16.37 66.41 -70.61
N ASP A 88 -17.34 67.34 -70.56
CA ASP A 88 -18.03 67.74 -69.34
C ASP A 88 -18.69 66.53 -68.63
N LYS A 89 -19.43 65.70 -69.39
CA LYS A 89 -20.07 64.47 -68.87
C LYS A 89 -19.06 63.40 -68.45
N HIS A 90 -17.97 63.23 -69.20
CA HIS A 90 -16.90 62.31 -68.83
C HIS A 90 -16.18 62.78 -67.56
N LEU A 91 -16.06 64.10 -67.36
CA LEU A 91 -15.49 64.70 -66.15
C LEU A 91 -16.42 64.53 -64.95
N GLU A 92 -17.73 64.76 -65.10
CA GLU A 92 -18.73 64.43 -64.06
C GLU A 92 -18.69 62.94 -63.68
N SER A 93 -18.63 62.04 -64.67
CA SER A 93 -18.53 60.60 -64.43
C SER A 93 -17.24 60.23 -63.69
N LEU A 94 -16.09 60.83 -64.07
CA LEU A 94 -14.81 60.62 -63.39
C LEU A 94 -14.82 61.16 -61.95
N ILE A 95 -15.43 62.32 -61.71
CA ILE A 95 -15.62 62.89 -60.37
C ILE A 95 -16.54 62.00 -59.51
N GLY A 96 -17.51 61.31 -60.12
CA GLY A 96 -18.37 60.33 -59.44
C GLY A 96 -17.67 58.99 -59.13
N GLU A 97 -16.85 58.47 -60.05
CA GLU A 97 -16.20 57.16 -59.89
C GLU A 97 -14.90 57.21 -59.07
N VAL A 98 -14.12 58.30 -59.11
CA VAL A 98 -12.85 58.41 -58.34
C VAL A 98 -13.04 58.21 -56.83
N PRO A 99 -14.08 58.76 -56.17
CA PRO A 99 -14.38 58.46 -54.77
C PRO A 99 -14.70 56.98 -54.52
N VAL A 100 -15.45 56.33 -55.41
CA VAL A 100 -15.83 54.90 -55.29
C VAL A 100 -14.62 53.99 -55.49
N LEU A 101 -13.75 54.32 -56.45
CA LEU A 101 -12.46 53.65 -56.63
C LEU A 101 -11.56 53.85 -55.40
N THR A 102 -11.54 55.06 -54.84
CA THR A 102 -10.74 55.37 -53.64
C THR A 102 -11.23 54.58 -52.43
N SER A 103 -12.55 54.49 -52.18
CA SER A 103 -13.11 53.69 -51.08
C SER A 103 -12.87 52.18 -51.28
N GLY A 104 -13.03 51.68 -52.51
CA GLY A 104 -12.71 50.30 -52.86
C GLY A 104 -11.21 49.99 -52.70
N CYS A 105 -10.32 50.95 -52.99
CA CYS A 105 -8.90 50.82 -52.70
C CYS A 105 -8.59 50.80 -51.20
N THR A 106 -9.26 51.60 -50.37
CA THR A 106 -9.06 51.55 -48.90
C THR A 106 -9.58 50.25 -48.30
N GLU A 107 -10.78 49.78 -48.70
CA GLU A 107 -11.30 48.48 -48.27
C GLU A 107 -10.40 47.32 -48.73
N PHE A 108 -9.86 47.40 -49.95
CA PHE A 108 -8.90 46.42 -50.45
C PHE A 108 -7.59 46.44 -49.64
N ILE A 109 -7.08 47.61 -49.24
CA ILE A 109 -5.87 47.72 -48.41
C ILE A 109 -6.12 47.12 -47.01
N GLU A 110 -7.19 47.49 -46.31
CA GLU A 110 -7.51 46.93 -45.00
C GLU A 110 -7.73 45.40 -45.05
N SER A 111 -8.38 44.92 -46.11
CA SER A 111 -8.58 43.49 -46.35
C SER A 111 -7.26 42.77 -46.68
N ALA A 112 -6.41 43.37 -47.52
CA ALA A 112 -5.10 42.84 -47.86
C ALA A 112 -4.16 42.79 -46.65
N GLU A 113 -4.14 43.81 -45.80
CA GLU A 113 -3.38 43.82 -44.54
C GLU A 113 -3.88 42.71 -43.60
N ASN A 114 -5.19 42.60 -43.40
CA ASN A 114 -5.80 41.50 -42.63
C ASN A 114 -5.41 40.10 -43.17
N ILE A 115 -5.35 39.94 -44.50
CA ILE A 115 -4.93 38.68 -45.15
C ILE A 115 -3.42 38.46 -44.99
N LEU A 116 -2.60 39.51 -45.10
CA LEU A 116 -1.15 39.45 -44.91
C LEU A 116 -0.77 39.12 -43.47
N GLU A 117 -1.45 39.68 -42.47
CA GLU A 117 -1.25 39.31 -41.06
C GLU A 117 -1.61 37.84 -40.80
N LYS A 118 -2.79 37.39 -41.26
CA LYS A 118 -3.22 35.99 -41.14
C LYS A 118 -2.24 35.05 -41.87
N ARG A 119 -1.75 35.44 -43.05
CA ARG A 119 -0.74 34.67 -43.80
C ARG A 119 0.61 34.64 -43.09
N LYS A 120 1.06 35.75 -42.51
CA LYS A 120 2.30 35.85 -41.71
C LYS A 120 2.22 35.01 -40.45
N MET A 121 1.08 35.02 -39.75
CA MET A 121 0.81 34.15 -38.60
C MET A 121 0.80 32.67 -39.00
N ASN A 122 0.10 32.29 -40.07
CA ASN A 122 0.08 30.92 -40.58
C ASN A 122 1.46 30.46 -41.07
N GLN A 123 2.27 31.35 -41.66
CA GLN A 123 3.62 31.02 -42.10
C GLN A 123 4.60 30.87 -40.92
N ALA A 124 4.42 31.63 -39.83
CA ALA A 124 5.14 31.43 -38.59
C ALA A 124 4.74 30.12 -37.88
N LEU A 125 3.44 29.78 -37.89
CA LEU A 125 2.95 28.49 -37.40
C LEU A 125 3.52 27.32 -38.24
N LEU A 126 3.55 27.45 -39.56
CA LEU A 126 4.16 26.44 -40.45
C LEU A 126 5.67 26.30 -40.23
N ALA A 127 6.39 27.39 -39.98
CA ALA A 127 7.82 27.35 -39.68
C ALA A 127 8.12 26.61 -38.36
N ASN A 128 7.24 26.74 -37.36
CA ASN A 128 7.39 26.14 -36.03
C ASN A 128 6.51 24.89 -35.81
N HIS A 129 5.95 24.30 -36.87
CA HIS A 129 4.94 23.23 -36.72
C HIS A 129 5.51 21.96 -36.08
N SER A 130 6.78 21.64 -36.35
CA SER A 130 7.45 20.48 -35.77
C SER A 130 7.64 20.64 -34.27
N THR A 131 8.19 21.76 -33.80
CA THR A 131 8.41 22.00 -32.36
C THR A 131 7.10 22.12 -31.57
N LEU A 132 6.01 22.49 -32.24
CA LEU A 132 4.66 22.47 -31.66
C LEU A 132 4.04 21.06 -31.64
N LEU A 133 4.38 20.19 -32.60
CA LEU A 133 4.04 18.76 -32.57
C LEU A 133 4.83 18.03 -31.48
N ASP A 134 6.16 18.21 -31.43
CA ASP A 134 7.04 17.66 -30.40
C ASP A 134 6.51 17.95 -28.98
N LEU A 135 6.02 19.18 -28.76
CA LEU A 135 5.42 19.61 -27.50
C LEU A 135 4.07 18.92 -27.18
N LEU A 136 3.27 18.61 -28.20
CA LEU A 136 1.98 17.91 -28.07
C LEU A 136 2.14 16.39 -27.96
N GLU A 137 3.27 15.82 -28.39
CA GLU A 137 3.58 14.39 -28.26
C GLU A 137 4.13 14.02 -26.86
N ILE A 138 4.50 15.00 -26.02
CA ILE A 138 5.03 14.77 -24.66
C ILE A 138 4.18 13.80 -23.81
N PRO A 139 2.83 13.87 -23.76
CA PRO A 139 2.04 12.94 -22.94
C PRO A 139 2.13 11.50 -23.43
N GLN A 140 2.20 11.29 -24.75
CA GLN A 140 2.33 9.98 -25.39
C GLN A 140 3.74 9.40 -25.19
N LEU A 141 4.76 10.26 -25.25
CA LEU A 141 6.14 9.93 -24.91
C LEU A 141 6.25 9.53 -23.43
N MET A 142 5.67 10.33 -22.52
CA MET A 142 5.67 10.09 -21.08
C MET A 142 4.95 8.79 -20.70
N ASP A 143 3.76 8.53 -21.26
CA ASP A 143 3.02 7.27 -21.10
C ASP A 143 3.86 6.07 -21.61
N THR A 144 4.62 6.25 -22.69
CA THR A 144 5.56 5.23 -23.19
C THR A 144 6.76 5.03 -22.26
N CYS A 145 7.36 6.09 -21.71
CA CYS A 145 8.42 6.01 -20.69
C CYS A 145 7.93 5.28 -19.43
N VAL A 146 6.73 5.61 -18.94
CA VAL A 146 6.10 4.95 -17.78
C VAL A 146 5.86 3.46 -18.05
N ARG A 147 5.29 3.09 -19.20
CA ARG A 147 5.11 1.67 -19.60
C ARG A 147 6.43 0.91 -19.69
N ASN A 148 7.50 1.54 -20.15
CA ASN A 148 8.82 0.92 -20.28
C ASN A 148 9.58 0.82 -18.93
N GLY A 149 9.12 1.53 -17.89
CA GLY A 149 9.80 1.60 -16.58
C GLY A 149 10.90 2.68 -16.48
N ASN A 150 11.02 3.52 -17.51
CA ASN A 150 11.93 4.67 -17.61
C ASN A 150 11.32 5.85 -16.84
N PHE A 151 11.39 5.78 -15.51
CA PHE A 151 10.71 6.70 -14.61
C PHE A 151 11.45 8.03 -14.43
N ASP A 152 12.77 8.09 -14.58
CA ASP A 152 13.52 9.35 -14.47
C ASP A 152 13.17 10.29 -15.63
N GLU A 153 13.16 9.78 -16.86
CA GLU A 153 12.82 10.55 -18.07
C GLU A 153 11.35 11.00 -18.05
N ALA A 154 10.44 10.16 -17.54
CA ALA A 154 9.04 10.54 -17.34
C ALA A 154 8.89 11.71 -16.33
N LEU A 155 9.71 11.75 -15.28
CA LEU A 155 9.70 12.84 -14.29
C LEU A 155 10.40 14.10 -14.79
N ASP A 156 11.41 13.98 -15.65
CA ASP A 156 12.03 15.14 -16.33
C ASP A 156 11.03 15.80 -17.32
N LEU A 157 10.21 15.01 -18.01
CA LEU A 157 9.11 15.50 -18.85
C LEU A 157 8.00 16.18 -18.04
N GLU A 158 7.63 15.63 -16.87
CA GLU A 158 6.69 16.26 -15.93
C GLU A 158 7.22 17.64 -15.50
N ALA A 159 8.45 17.69 -15.00
CA ALA A 159 9.07 18.92 -14.52
C ALA A 159 9.20 19.97 -15.62
N PHE A 160 9.48 19.55 -16.86
CA PHE A 160 9.49 20.44 -18.03
C PHE A 160 8.10 21.04 -18.31
N VAL A 161 7.03 20.23 -18.36
CA VAL A 161 5.68 20.71 -18.66
C VAL A 161 5.10 21.55 -17.51
N SER A 162 5.35 21.17 -16.26
CA SER A 162 4.95 21.99 -15.09
C SER A 162 5.70 23.32 -15.02
N LYS A 163 6.97 23.36 -15.44
CA LYS A 163 7.70 24.64 -15.64
C LYS A 163 7.14 25.45 -16.80
N LEU A 164 6.78 24.81 -17.92
CA LEU A 164 6.19 25.50 -19.07
C LEU A 164 4.82 26.13 -18.73
N ALA A 165 3.99 25.42 -17.96
CA ALA A 165 2.68 25.89 -17.52
C ALA A 165 2.78 27.09 -16.56
N THR A 166 3.76 27.10 -15.65
CA THR A 166 4.01 28.26 -14.76
C THR A 166 4.57 29.47 -15.51
N MET A 167 5.35 29.27 -16.59
CA MET A 167 5.83 30.35 -17.45
C MET A 167 4.75 30.93 -18.38
N HIS A 168 3.77 30.13 -18.82
CA HIS A 168 2.76 30.53 -19.80
C HIS A 168 1.29 30.27 -19.38
N PRO A 169 0.84 30.75 -18.20
CA PRO A 169 -0.48 30.43 -17.63
C PRO A 169 -1.68 30.98 -18.42
N LYS A 170 -1.44 31.80 -19.47
CA LYS A 170 -2.49 32.34 -20.35
C LYS A 170 -2.82 31.44 -21.56
N LEU A 171 -2.06 30.37 -21.81
CA LEU A 171 -2.24 29.52 -22.99
C LEU A 171 -3.01 28.24 -22.62
N PRO A 172 -4.27 28.07 -23.06
CA PRO A 172 -5.12 26.95 -22.64
C PRO A 172 -4.59 25.59 -23.11
N VAL A 173 -3.87 25.53 -24.23
CA VAL A 173 -3.23 24.31 -24.75
C VAL A 173 -2.16 23.80 -23.78
N ILE A 174 -1.33 24.68 -23.20
CA ILE A 174 -0.30 24.31 -22.24
C ILE A 174 -0.94 23.89 -20.90
N GLN A 175 -2.03 24.54 -20.50
CA GLN A 175 -2.78 24.13 -19.32
C GLN A 175 -3.47 22.76 -19.49
N ALA A 176 -3.96 22.44 -20.70
CA ALA A 176 -4.49 21.12 -21.02
C ALA A 176 -3.38 20.05 -21.01
N LEU A 177 -2.24 20.32 -21.66
CA LEU A 177 -1.05 19.48 -21.63
C LEU A 177 -0.61 19.14 -20.19
N ALA A 178 -0.61 20.15 -19.31
CA ALA A 178 -0.29 19.96 -17.89
C ALA A 178 -1.36 19.18 -17.11
N VAL A 179 -2.64 19.16 -17.54
CA VAL A 179 -3.66 18.26 -16.96
C VAL A 179 -3.41 16.82 -17.38
N GLU A 180 -3.11 16.59 -18.65
CA GLU A 180 -2.85 15.24 -19.20
C GLU A 180 -1.59 14.62 -18.58
N VAL A 181 -0.48 15.37 -18.54
CA VAL A 181 0.77 14.97 -17.85
C VAL A 181 0.51 14.62 -16.38
N ARG A 182 -0.31 15.39 -15.64
CA ARG A 182 -0.67 15.05 -14.26
C ARG A 182 -1.47 13.75 -14.13
N GLN A 183 -2.29 13.39 -15.11
CA GLN A 183 -2.99 12.09 -15.12
C GLN A 183 -1.98 10.93 -15.34
N THR A 184 -1.02 11.11 -16.24
CA THR A 184 0.09 10.16 -16.43
C THR A 184 0.96 10.04 -15.16
N THR A 185 1.22 11.14 -14.44
CA THR A 185 1.90 11.11 -13.12
C THR A 185 1.09 10.36 -12.06
N GLN A 186 -0.24 10.44 -12.06
CA GLN A 186 -1.10 9.65 -11.15
C GLN A 186 -1.08 8.14 -11.49
N SER A 187 -0.99 7.78 -12.78
CA SER A 187 -0.77 6.40 -13.22
C SER A 187 0.61 5.89 -12.77
N LEU A 188 1.67 6.67 -12.99
CA LEU A 188 3.03 6.37 -12.52
C LEU A 188 3.08 6.17 -10.99
N LEU A 189 2.50 7.09 -10.22
CA LEU A 189 2.38 6.99 -8.76
C LEU A 189 1.70 5.68 -8.34
N SER A 190 0.59 5.31 -9.01
CA SER A 190 -0.13 4.07 -8.73
C SER A 190 0.73 2.82 -8.99
N GLN A 191 1.52 2.82 -10.07
CA GLN A 191 2.45 1.74 -10.41
C GLN A 191 3.64 1.65 -9.44
N LEU A 192 4.19 2.80 -8.99
CA LEU A 192 5.25 2.85 -7.98
C LEU A 192 4.76 2.31 -6.63
N LEU A 193 3.56 2.70 -6.19
CA LEU A 193 2.93 2.15 -4.97
C LEU A 193 2.64 0.65 -5.13
N GLN A 194 2.26 0.17 -6.32
CA GLN A 194 2.08 -1.26 -6.58
C GLN A 194 3.42 -2.04 -6.54
N LYS A 195 4.53 -1.45 -6.98
CA LYS A 195 5.87 -2.03 -6.79
C LYS A 195 6.31 -2.06 -5.32
N LEU A 196 5.95 -1.07 -4.50
CA LEU A 196 6.19 -1.14 -3.04
C LEU A 196 5.37 -2.24 -2.35
N ARG A 197 4.27 -2.71 -2.96
CA ARG A 197 3.43 -3.83 -2.49
C ARG A 197 3.90 -5.22 -2.96
N SER A 198 5.11 -5.35 -3.51
CA SER A 198 5.69 -6.63 -3.87
C SER A 198 7.05 -6.88 -3.19
N ASN A 199 7.58 -8.08 -3.34
CA ASN A 199 8.90 -8.44 -2.82
C ASN A 199 9.99 -7.71 -3.61
N ILE A 200 10.50 -6.61 -3.07
CA ILE A 200 11.55 -5.78 -3.66
C ILE A 200 12.68 -5.54 -2.66
N GLN A 201 13.90 -5.48 -3.19
CA GLN A 201 15.15 -5.31 -2.45
C GLN A 201 15.39 -3.84 -2.08
N LEU A 202 16.22 -3.59 -1.05
CA LEU A 202 16.52 -2.24 -0.54
C LEU A 202 16.94 -1.22 -1.62
N PRO A 203 17.82 -1.54 -2.61
CA PRO A 203 18.20 -0.57 -3.65
C PRO A 203 17.02 -0.10 -4.52
N GLU A 204 16.08 -0.99 -4.85
CA GLU A 204 14.87 -0.62 -5.60
C GLU A 204 13.86 0.13 -4.71
N CYS A 205 13.81 -0.17 -3.40
CA CYS A 205 13.03 0.63 -2.45
C CYS A 205 13.53 2.08 -2.39
N LEU A 206 14.84 2.27 -2.26
CA LEU A 206 15.49 3.59 -2.26
C LEU A 206 15.22 4.34 -3.57
N ARG A 207 15.32 3.65 -4.72
CA ARG A 207 15.01 4.24 -6.04
C ARG A 207 13.56 4.68 -6.16
N ILE A 208 12.61 3.83 -5.76
CA ILE A 208 11.17 4.15 -5.79
C ILE A 208 10.83 5.31 -4.83
N ILE A 209 11.40 5.32 -3.60
CA ILE A 209 11.22 6.43 -2.67
C ILE A 209 11.86 7.71 -3.19
N GLY A 210 13.00 7.62 -3.90
CA GLY A 210 13.59 8.72 -4.66
C GLY A 210 12.61 9.32 -5.67
N TYR A 211 11.91 8.48 -6.45
CA TYR A 211 10.87 8.94 -7.37
C TYR A 211 9.67 9.57 -6.65
N LEU A 212 9.23 9.01 -5.53
CA LEU A 212 8.15 9.61 -4.72
C LEU A 212 8.57 10.96 -4.09
N ARG A 213 9.84 11.13 -3.70
CA ARG A 213 10.45 12.41 -3.31
C ARG A 213 10.49 13.40 -4.48
N ARG A 214 10.87 12.97 -5.69
CA ARG A 214 10.85 13.81 -6.91
C ARG A 214 9.44 14.25 -7.32
N ILE A 215 8.42 13.41 -7.13
CA ILE A 215 7.01 13.69 -7.45
C ILE A 215 6.40 14.74 -6.50
N GLY A 216 6.90 14.88 -5.26
CA GLY A 216 6.50 15.96 -4.33
C GLY A 216 5.05 15.93 -3.83
N VAL A 217 4.29 14.86 -4.10
CA VAL A 217 2.86 14.74 -3.73
C VAL A 217 2.63 14.42 -2.24
N PHE A 218 3.63 13.86 -1.56
CA PHE A 218 3.54 13.47 -0.15
C PHE A 218 4.50 14.27 0.71
N GLY A 219 4.04 14.70 1.90
CA GLY A 219 4.94 15.10 2.98
C GLY A 219 5.79 13.93 3.48
N GLU A 220 6.92 14.22 4.14
CA GLU A 220 7.86 13.19 4.60
C GLU A 220 7.22 12.15 5.53
N TYR A 221 6.39 12.61 6.48
CA TYR A 221 5.58 11.76 7.36
C TYR A 221 4.54 10.91 6.58
N GLU A 222 3.91 11.49 5.55
CA GLU A 222 2.97 10.74 4.72
C GLU A 222 3.68 9.67 3.89
N MET A 223 4.89 9.96 3.39
CA MET A 223 5.71 9.02 2.65
C MET A 223 6.18 7.84 3.52
N ARG A 224 6.61 8.13 4.74
CA ARG A 224 6.87 7.13 5.80
C ARG A 224 5.64 6.23 6.02
N LEU A 225 4.46 6.83 6.19
CA LEU A 225 3.19 6.11 6.37
C LEU A 225 2.78 5.29 5.13
N GLN A 226 2.94 5.82 3.91
CA GLN A 226 2.59 5.11 2.67
C GLN A 226 3.53 3.94 2.39
N PHE A 227 4.82 4.06 2.71
CA PHE A 227 5.77 2.94 2.66
C PHE A 227 5.31 1.82 3.60
N LEU A 228 5.07 2.12 4.88
CA LEU A 228 4.62 1.12 5.86
C LEU A 228 3.30 0.47 5.45
N ARG A 229 2.32 1.24 4.99
CA ARG A 229 1.04 0.71 4.46
C ARG A 229 1.20 -0.19 3.23
N CYS A 230 2.13 0.12 2.33
CA CYS A 230 2.39 -0.74 1.18
C CYS A 230 3.11 -2.03 1.59
N ARG A 231 3.99 -1.98 2.59
CA ARG A 231 4.62 -3.17 3.17
C ARG A 231 3.64 -4.03 3.98
N GLU A 232 2.74 -3.41 4.73
CA GLU A 232 1.66 -4.07 5.46
C GLU A 232 0.69 -4.78 4.50
N ALA A 233 0.25 -4.10 3.43
CA ALA A 233 -0.60 -4.73 2.40
C ALA A 233 0.08 -5.91 1.69
N TRP A 234 1.40 -5.84 1.47
CA TRP A 234 2.18 -6.95 0.92
C TRP A 234 2.28 -8.15 1.89
N LEU A 235 2.57 -7.89 3.17
CA LEU A 235 2.59 -8.91 4.23
C LEU A 235 1.21 -9.57 4.39
N THR A 236 0.13 -8.79 4.40
CA THR A 236 -1.24 -9.31 4.49
C THR A 236 -1.58 -10.21 3.31
N GLY A 237 -1.21 -9.85 2.08
CA GLY A 237 -1.39 -10.72 0.91
C GLY A 237 -0.70 -12.08 1.05
N ILE A 238 0.55 -12.10 1.55
CA ILE A 238 1.27 -13.36 1.82
C ILE A 238 0.56 -14.22 2.89
N LEU A 239 -0.12 -13.59 3.86
CA LEU A 239 -0.89 -14.29 4.90
C LEU A 239 -2.28 -14.74 4.42
N GLU A 240 -2.86 -14.08 3.43
CA GLU A 240 -4.12 -14.47 2.77
C GLU A 240 -3.94 -15.70 1.86
N ASP A 241 -2.76 -15.87 1.24
CA ASP A 241 -2.39 -17.04 0.43
C ASP A 241 -2.19 -18.35 1.24
N LEU A 242 -2.14 -18.29 2.58
CA LEU A 242 -1.91 -19.46 3.45
C LEU A 242 -3.20 -20.27 3.69
N ASP A 243 -3.11 -21.61 3.63
CA ASP A 243 -4.29 -22.48 3.87
C ASP A 243 -4.77 -22.45 5.33
N GLN A 244 -5.82 -21.69 5.58
CA GLN A 244 -6.45 -21.52 6.90
C GLN A 244 -7.14 -22.79 7.43
N LYS A 245 -7.31 -23.85 6.62
CA LYS A 245 -7.95 -25.11 7.04
C LYS A 245 -7.18 -25.83 8.15
N ASN A 246 -5.84 -25.82 8.09
CA ASN A 246 -4.99 -26.42 9.11
C ASN A 246 -4.39 -25.32 10.00
N ALA A 247 -4.88 -25.22 11.22
CA ALA A 247 -4.44 -24.19 12.17
C ALA A 247 -2.93 -24.26 12.50
N TYR A 248 -2.33 -25.45 12.49
CA TYR A 248 -0.91 -25.64 12.77
C TYR A 248 -0.03 -25.13 11.61
N GLU A 249 -0.30 -25.57 10.37
CA GLU A 249 0.46 -25.12 9.20
C GLU A 249 0.23 -23.63 8.89
N TYR A 250 -0.99 -23.11 9.12
CA TYR A 250 -1.26 -21.67 9.04
C TYR A 250 -0.43 -20.85 10.05
N LEU A 251 -0.41 -21.25 11.33
CA LEU A 251 0.39 -20.57 12.35
C LEU A 251 1.90 -20.64 12.03
N LYS A 252 2.39 -21.81 11.64
CA LYS A 252 3.78 -22.04 11.20
C LYS A 252 4.16 -21.17 9.98
N GLY A 253 3.27 -21.05 8.99
CA GLY A 253 3.42 -20.16 7.85
C GLY A 253 3.48 -18.68 8.25
N MET A 254 2.55 -18.22 9.09
CA MET A 254 2.53 -16.85 9.62
C MET A 254 3.81 -16.53 10.41
N ILE A 255 4.25 -17.42 11.30
CA ILE A 255 5.47 -17.21 12.10
C ILE A 255 6.69 -17.07 11.19
N ASN A 256 6.82 -17.91 10.17
CA ASN A 256 7.93 -17.82 9.23
C ASN A 256 7.86 -16.55 8.34
N CYS A 257 6.66 -16.17 7.87
CA CYS A 257 6.42 -14.93 7.14
C CYS A 257 6.87 -13.70 7.94
N HIS A 258 6.41 -13.57 9.19
CA HIS A 258 6.83 -12.48 10.08
C HIS A 258 8.34 -12.53 10.36
N ARG A 259 8.89 -13.70 10.65
CA ARG A 259 10.33 -13.88 10.93
C ARG A 259 11.21 -13.41 9.77
N MET A 260 10.82 -13.74 8.53
CA MET A 260 11.58 -13.36 7.34
C MET A 260 11.40 -11.88 7.00
N HIS A 261 10.15 -11.40 6.93
CA HIS A 261 9.87 -10.13 6.26
C HIS A 261 9.69 -8.93 7.19
N LEU A 262 9.33 -9.11 8.47
CA LEU A 262 9.18 -7.98 9.41
C LEU A 262 10.55 -7.36 9.74
N PHE A 263 11.59 -8.18 9.85
CA PHE A 263 12.98 -7.74 10.00
C PHE A 263 13.43 -6.90 8.79
N ASP A 264 13.21 -7.39 7.57
CA ASP A 264 13.54 -6.70 6.32
C ASP A 264 12.80 -5.36 6.18
N VAL A 265 11.50 -5.31 6.47
CA VAL A 265 10.71 -4.07 6.36
C VAL A 265 11.20 -3.00 7.34
N VAL A 266 11.55 -3.36 8.58
CA VAL A 266 12.08 -2.38 9.53
C VAL A 266 13.50 -1.94 9.16
N ASN A 267 14.36 -2.83 8.68
CA ASN A 267 15.69 -2.46 8.20
C ASN A 267 15.63 -1.58 6.95
N GLN A 268 14.70 -1.83 6.04
CA GLN A 268 14.43 -0.96 4.90
C GLN A 268 13.93 0.41 5.35
N TYR A 269 12.99 0.48 6.29
CA TYR A 269 12.52 1.76 6.84
C TYR A 269 13.67 2.57 7.45
N ARG A 270 14.50 1.94 8.29
CA ARG A 270 15.69 2.57 8.87
C ARG A 270 16.66 3.05 7.79
N ALA A 271 16.98 2.22 6.80
CA ALA A 271 17.90 2.59 5.71
C ALA A 271 17.36 3.64 4.73
N ILE A 272 16.04 3.86 4.66
CA ILE A 272 15.41 4.86 3.78
C ILE A 272 15.21 6.20 4.49
N PHE A 273 14.98 6.19 5.81
CA PHE A 273 14.52 7.35 6.58
C PHE A 273 15.40 7.76 7.78
N ALA A 274 16.49 7.04 8.10
CA ALA A 274 17.42 7.42 9.18
C ALA A 274 18.55 8.37 8.72
N ASP A 275 18.82 8.46 7.42
CA ASP A 275 19.77 9.44 6.85
C ASP A 275 19.24 10.87 6.90
N ASP A 276 17.94 11.06 7.20
CA ASP A 276 17.32 12.35 7.48
C ASP A 276 17.74 12.90 8.88
N THR A 277 18.91 12.51 9.41
CA THR A 277 19.44 12.84 10.74
C THR A 277 20.02 14.26 10.86
N SER A 278 19.47 15.22 10.12
CA SER A 278 19.60 16.62 10.49
C SER A 278 18.83 16.86 11.80
N GLY A 279 19.46 17.54 12.76
CA GLY A 279 18.99 17.65 14.15
C GLY A 279 17.79 18.55 14.42
N SER A 280 16.84 18.65 13.49
CA SER A 280 15.57 19.35 13.63
C SER A 280 14.52 18.48 14.31
N GLU A 281 13.70 19.07 15.19
CA GLU A 281 12.63 18.36 15.93
C GLU A 281 11.54 17.79 15.01
N GLU A 282 11.44 18.29 13.77
CA GLU A 282 10.55 17.81 12.71
C GLU A 282 10.89 16.38 12.22
N ASN A 283 12.13 15.92 12.40
CA ASN A 283 12.58 14.58 12.00
C ASN A 283 12.27 13.50 13.05
N TYR A 284 11.54 13.84 14.11
CA TYR A 284 11.05 12.84 15.05
C TYR A 284 9.92 12.03 14.41
N ASP A 285 10.17 10.74 14.18
CA ASP A 285 9.25 9.75 13.59
C ASP A 285 7.87 9.63 14.27
N GLY A 286 7.65 10.30 15.42
CA GLY A 286 6.46 10.16 16.25
C GLY A 286 6.33 8.78 16.90
N GLY A 287 7.37 7.93 16.75
CA GLY A 287 7.29 6.50 17.01
C GLY A 287 6.41 5.75 15.99
N LEU A 288 6.20 6.26 14.78
CA LEU A 288 5.37 5.63 13.74
C LEU A 288 5.83 4.21 13.42
N LEU A 289 7.14 3.99 13.22
CA LEU A 289 7.73 2.68 13.01
C LEU A 289 7.44 1.73 14.18
N PHE A 290 7.57 2.23 15.42
CA PHE A 290 7.33 1.45 16.63
C PHE A 290 5.84 1.12 16.80
N SER A 291 4.95 2.08 16.53
CA SER A 291 3.50 1.92 16.55
C SER A 291 3.03 0.88 15.53
N TRP A 292 3.56 0.94 14.30
CA TRP A 292 3.31 -0.04 13.25
C TRP A 292 3.83 -1.44 13.61
N ALA A 293 5.07 -1.55 14.09
CA ALA A 293 5.63 -2.84 14.50
C ALA A 293 4.88 -3.44 15.71
N MET A 294 4.47 -2.61 16.67
CA MET A 294 3.64 -3.01 17.80
C MET A 294 2.23 -3.42 17.35
N HIS A 295 1.67 -2.79 16.30
CA HIS A 295 0.44 -3.25 15.66
C HIS A 295 0.61 -4.65 15.08
N GLN A 296 1.69 -4.91 14.34
CA GLN A 296 1.97 -6.23 13.75
C GLN A 296 2.12 -7.33 14.81
N ILE A 297 2.86 -7.06 15.89
CA ILE A 297 2.99 -7.97 17.05
C ILE A 297 1.63 -8.20 17.73
N THR A 298 0.86 -7.13 17.94
CA THR A 298 -0.48 -7.22 18.54
C THR A 298 -1.44 -8.04 17.66
N SER A 299 -1.33 -7.93 16.33
CA SER A 299 -2.08 -8.74 15.37
C SER A 299 -1.65 -10.21 15.44
N HIS A 300 -0.35 -10.49 15.42
CA HIS A 300 0.21 -11.83 15.57
C HIS A 300 -0.26 -12.54 16.86
N LEU A 301 -0.22 -11.86 18.00
CA LEU A 301 -0.67 -12.40 19.29
C LEU A 301 -2.20 -12.63 19.34
N LYS A 302 -3.00 -11.77 18.70
CA LYS A 302 -4.46 -12.00 18.54
C LYS A 302 -4.74 -13.26 17.71
N THR A 303 -4.04 -13.42 16.58
CA THR A 303 -4.19 -14.59 15.71
C THR A 303 -3.75 -15.88 16.41
N LEU A 304 -2.65 -15.85 17.17
CA LEU A 304 -2.25 -16.94 18.05
C LEU A 304 -3.36 -17.29 19.05
N LYS A 305 -3.93 -16.32 19.78
CA LYS A 305 -5.01 -16.59 20.75
C LYS A 305 -6.26 -17.22 20.12
N ILE A 306 -6.59 -16.87 18.87
CA ILE A 306 -7.75 -17.41 18.14
C ILE A 306 -7.50 -18.83 17.58
N MET A 307 -6.25 -19.16 17.25
CA MET A 307 -5.91 -20.40 16.53
C MET A 307 -5.29 -21.49 17.42
N LEU A 308 -4.56 -21.15 18.48
CA LEU A 308 -3.96 -22.12 19.40
C LEU A 308 -5.00 -23.10 20.01
N PRO A 309 -6.22 -22.69 20.44
CA PRO A 309 -7.22 -23.62 20.97
C PRO A 309 -7.78 -24.64 19.97
N LYS A 310 -7.43 -24.53 18.68
CA LYS A 310 -7.82 -25.48 17.63
C LYS A 310 -6.82 -26.64 17.48
N ILE A 311 -5.62 -26.53 18.04
CA ILE A 311 -4.58 -27.57 17.99
C ILE A 311 -4.87 -28.61 19.09
N THR A 312 -4.92 -29.88 18.70
CA THR A 312 -5.23 -31.02 19.59
C THR A 312 -4.02 -31.86 20.00
N GLU A 313 -2.82 -31.42 19.63
CA GLU A 313 -1.56 -32.14 19.79
C GLU A 313 -0.55 -31.27 20.56
N GLY A 314 -0.03 -31.77 21.67
CA GLY A 314 0.91 -31.02 22.51
C GLY A 314 2.31 -30.91 21.90
N GLY A 315 2.74 -31.90 21.10
CA GLY A 315 3.96 -31.80 20.29
C GLY A 315 3.90 -30.65 19.28
N SER A 316 2.73 -30.48 18.63
CA SER A 316 2.48 -29.40 17.68
C SER A 316 2.37 -28.03 18.38
N LEU A 317 1.80 -27.96 19.60
CA LEU A 317 1.88 -26.75 20.44
C LEU A 317 3.32 -26.40 20.83
N SER A 318 4.14 -27.39 21.21
CA SER A 318 5.55 -27.19 21.58
C SER A 318 6.36 -26.62 20.42
N ASN A 319 6.29 -27.21 19.23
CA ASN A 319 7.00 -26.69 18.07
C ASN A 319 6.55 -25.27 17.70
N ILE A 320 5.24 -24.96 17.78
CA ILE A 320 4.75 -23.60 17.54
C ILE A 320 5.29 -22.60 18.60
N LEU A 321 5.44 -23.02 19.86
CA LEU A 321 6.10 -22.20 20.89
C LEU A 321 7.57 -21.94 20.56
N ASP A 322 8.32 -22.97 20.15
CA ASP A 322 9.74 -22.85 19.78
C ASP A 322 9.93 -21.93 18.56
N GLN A 323 9.09 -22.07 17.52
CA GLN A 323 9.12 -21.18 16.35
C GLN A 323 8.76 -19.73 16.75
N CYS A 324 7.77 -19.52 17.62
CA CYS A 324 7.43 -18.19 18.14
C CYS A 324 8.58 -17.58 18.97
N MET A 325 9.22 -18.37 19.84
CA MET A 325 10.36 -17.93 20.66
C MET A 325 11.57 -17.57 19.79
N TYR A 326 11.87 -18.35 18.76
CA TYR A 326 12.93 -18.06 17.79
C TYR A 326 12.62 -16.80 16.96
N CYS A 327 11.37 -16.65 16.50
CA CYS A 327 10.91 -15.47 15.76
C CYS A 327 11.04 -14.19 16.61
N ALA A 328 10.54 -14.21 17.84
CA ALA A 328 10.64 -13.10 18.77
C ALA A 328 12.09 -12.79 19.19
N MET A 329 12.96 -13.79 19.31
CA MET A 329 14.39 -13.59 19.55
C MET A 329 15.08 -12.89 18.36
N GLY A 330 14.78 -13.30 17.12
CA GLY A 330 15.28 -12.64 15.91
C GLY A 330 14.81 -11.19 15.80
N LEU A 331 13.53 -10.94 16.07
CA LEU A 331 12.94 -9.59 16.09
C LEU A 331 13.43 -8.74 17.28
N GLY A 332 13.94 -9.37 18.35
CA GLY A 332 14.62 -8.69 19.45
C GLY A 332 15.80 -7.82 19.02
N TRP A 333 16.53 -8.19 17.95
CA TRP A 333 17.61 -7.37 17.36
C TRP A 333 17.13 -6.01 16.84
N VAL A 334 15.84 -5.87 16.55
CA VAL A 334 15.19 -4.66 16.06
C VAL A 334 14.55 -3.84 17.19
N GLY A 335 14.53 -4.38 18.41
CA GLY A 335 13.80 -3.87 19.57
C GLY A 335 12.39 -4.45 19.73
N LEU A 336 12.09 -5.57 19.07
CA LEU A 336 10.74 -6.14 18.92
C LEU A 336 10.60 -7.52 19.59
N ASP A 337 11.17 -7.68 20.79
CA ASP A 337 11.06 -8.92 21.57
C ASP A 337 9.71 -9.02 22.30
N PHE A 338 8.87 -9.97 21.87
CA PHE A 338 7.58 -10.27 22.50
C PHE A 338 7.55 -11.60 23.28
N ARG A 339 8.70 -12.22 23.58
CA ARG A 339 8.76 -13.51 24.29
C ARG A 339 8.03 -13.51 25.62
N GLY A 340 8.06 -12.40 26.36
CA GLY A 340 7.32 -12.24 27.62
C GLY A 340 5.79 -12.26 27.49
N LEU A 341 5.24 -12.11 26.28
CA LEU A 341 3.79 -12.13 26.01
C LEU A 341 3.29 -13.51 25.55
N LEU A 342 4.19 -14.45 25.25
CA LEU A 342 3.83 -15.79 24.78
C LEU A 342 3.32 -16.73 25.89
N PRO A 343 3.95 -16.84 27.09
CA PRO A 343 3.55 -17.82 28.11
C PRO A 343 2.05 -17.88 28.42
N PRO A 344 1.32 -16.78 28.71
CA PRO A 344 -0.11 -16.89 29.05
C PRO A 344 -0.98 -17.44 27.92
N LEU A 345 -0.60 -17.25 26.65
CA LEU A 345 -1.36 -17.77 25.50
C LEU A 345 -1.19 -19.29 25.35
N PHE A 346 0.02 -19.80 25.58
CA PHE A 346 0.30 -21.24 25.53
C PHE A 346 -0.15 -21.95 26.81
N GLU A 347 -0.09 -21.30 27.97
CA GLU A 347 -0.66 -21.83 29.22
C GLU A 347 -2.19 -22.01 29.10
N GLU A 348 -2.91 -21.03 28.54
CA GLU A 348 -4.34 -21.14 28.25
C GLU A 348 -4.62 -22.28 27.25
N ALA A 349 -3.80 -22.45 26.21
CA ALA A 349 -3.96 -23.53 25.23
C ALA A 349 -3.70 -24.93 25.82
N VAL A 350 -2.61 -25.11 26.58
CA VAL A 350 -2.22 -26.38 27.22
C VAL A 350 -3.25 -26.81 28.27
N LEU A 351 -3.76 -25.87 29.08
CA LEU A 351 -4.79 -26.17 30.07
C LEU A 351 -6.10 -26.65 29.40
N ASN A 352 -6.52 -25.98 28.31
CA ASN A 352 -7.69 -26.39 27.54
C ASN A 352 -7.50 -27.77 26.88
N LEU A 353 -6.31 -28.05 26.33
CA LEU A 353 -5.98 -29.38 25.76
C LEU A 353 -6.07 -30.48 26.82
N PHE A 354 -5.44 -30.28 27.99
CA PHE A 354 -5.46 -31.27 29.06
C PHE A 354 -6.87 -31.49 29.63
N SER A 355 -7.61 -30.42 29.93
CA SER A 355 -8.96 -30.52 30.49
C SER A 355 -9.93 -31.19 29.50
N LYS A 356 -9.82 -30.89 28.19
CA LYS A 356 -10.58 -31.59 27.13
C LYS A 356 -10.26 -33.09 27.09
N ASN A 357 -8.98 -33.46 27.04
CA ASN A 357 -8.57 -34.86 26.98
C ASN A 357 -8.97 -35.62 28.26
N MET A 358 -8.90 -34.98 29.43
CA MET A 358 -9.36 -35.54 30.70
C MET A 358 -10.88 -35.73 30.73
N GLY A 359 -11.65 -34.76 30.21
CA GLY A 359 -13.10 -34.87 30.03
C GLY A 359 -13.47 -36.06 29.14
N THR A 360 -12.84 -36.19 27.97
CA THR A 360 -13.03 -37.35 27.08
C THR A 360 -12.65 -38.68 27.74
N ALA A 361 -11.64 -38.73 28.62
CA ALA A 361 -11.31 -39.93 29.39
C ALA A 361 -12.43 -40.30 30.40
N VAL A 362 -13.04 -39.32 31.06
CA VAL A 362 -14.18 -39.52 32.00
C VAL A 362 -15.46 -39.91 31.26
N GLU A 363 -15.75 -39.30 30.10
CA GLU A 363 -16.90 -39.66 29.26
C GLU A 363 -16.78 -41.11 28.75
N ASN A 364 -15.60 -41.49 28.23
CA ASN A 364 -15.34 -42.86 27.81
C ASN A 364 -15.44 -43.86 28.97
N PHE A 365 -14.98 -43.50 30.17
CA PHE A 365 -15.18 -44.30 31.38
C PHE A 365 -16.67 -44.54 31.67
N GLN A 366 -17.49 -43.48 31.65
CA GLN A 366 -18.93 -43.57 31.92
C GLN A 366 -19.66 -44.44 30.88
N LEU A 367 -19.38 -44.23 29.59
CA LEU A 367 -19.96 -45.03 28.50
C LEU A 367 -19.61 -46.53 28.61
N VAL A 368 -18.36 -46.85 28.96
CA VAL A 368 -17.91 -48.23 29.15
C VAL A 368 -18.47 -48.84 30.44
N LEU A 369 -18.61 -48.07 31.53
CA LEU A 369 -19.22 -48.51 32.79
C LEU A 369 -20.73 -48.81 32.64
N ASP A 370 -21.48 -47.96 31.95
CA ASP A 370 -22.92 -48.16 31.76
C ASP A 370 -23.24 -49.35 30.83
N SER A 371 -22.38 -49.60 29.83
CA SER A 371 -22.48 -50.76 28.93
C SER A 371 -21.81 -52.03 29.47
N HIS A 372 -21.10 -51.95 30.61
CA HIS A 372 -20.34 -53.08 31.18
C HIS A 372 -21.25 -54.26 31.57
N ARG A 373 -20.74 -55.48 31.35
CA ARG A 373 -21.37 -56.73 31.76
C ARG A 373 -20.50 -57.41 32.81
N TRP A 374 -21.04 -57.53 34.03
CA TRP A 374 -20.38 -58.13 35.20
C TRP A 374 -20.25 -59.66 35.10
N VAL A 375 -19.44 -60.11 34.13
CA VAL A 375 -19.08 -61.52 33.90
C VAL A 375 -17.63 -61.71 34.34
N PRO A 376 -17.28 -62.79 35.06
CA PRO A 376 -15.89 -63.11 35.35
C PRO A 376 -15.10 -63.26 34.03
N LEU A 377 -14.14 -62.37 33.81
CA LEU A 377 -13.18 -62.47 32.73
C LEU A 377 -12.13 -63.55 33.09
N PRO A 378 -11.51 -64.24 32.12
CA PRO A 378 -10.40 -65.14 32.41
C PRO A 378 -9.22 -64.34 32.95
N SER A 379 -8.70 -64.71 34.12
CA SER A 379 -7.51 -64.05 34.68
C SER A 379 -6.34 -64.17 33.71
N VAL A 380 -5.75 -63.01 33.38
CA VAL A 380 -4.79 -62.89 32.29
C VAL A 380 -3.42 -63.38 32.76
N GLY A 381 -3.21 -64.69 32.63
CA GLY A 381 -2.03 -65.43 33.12
C GLY A 381 -0.72 -65.12 32.39
N PHE A 382 -0.29 -63.86 32.40
CA PHE A 382 1.12 -63.53 32.22
C PHE A 382 1.87 -63.86 33.52
N PRO A 383 3.11 -64.41 33.46
CA PRO A 383 3.93 -64.55 34.65
C PRO A 383 4.17 -63.18 35.28
N SER A 384 4.09 -63.10 36.60
CA SER A 384 4.69 -61.99 37.33
C SER A 384 6.22 -62.12 37.19
N SER A 385 6.78 -61.52 36.13
CA SER A 385 8.20 -61.16 36.10
C SER A 385 8.53 -60.48 37.44
N GLY A 386 9.60 -60.93 38.08
CA GLY A 386 9.92 -60.51 39.45
C GLY A 386 10.02 -59.00 39.58
N ILE A 387 9.74 -58.49 40.78
CA ILE A 387 9.99 -57.09 41.13
C ILE A 387 11.51 -56.90 41.19
N ASN A 388 12.11 -56.66 40.02
CA ASN A 388 13.46 -56.15 39.89
C ASN A 388 13.41 -54.65 40.19
N GLU A 389 13.92 -54.22 41.35
CA GLU A 389 13.86 -52.81 41.77
C GLU A 389 14.70 -51.86 40.88
N ASP A 390 15.50 -52.41 39.97
CA ASP A 390 16.44 -51.69 39.11
C ASP A 390 15.81 -51.06 37.84
N SER A 391 14.63 -51.49 37.40
CA SER A 391 13.95 -50.93 36.21
C SER A 391 12.93 -49.85 36.57
N LYS A 392 13.41 -48.73 37.11
CA LYS A 392 12.56 -47.58 37.51
C LYS A 392 11.81 -46.90 36.35
N ASP A 393 12.15 -47.16 35.10
CA ASP A 393 11.61 -46.40 33.97
C ASP A 393 10.25 -46.89 33.44
N ASP A 394 9.90 -48.16 33.59
CA ASP A 394 8.73 -48.73 32.91
C ASP A 394 7.40 -48.37 33.60
N VAL A 395 6.60 -47.50 32.96
CA VAL A 395 5.24 -47.10 33.40
C VAL A 395 4.19 -47.79 32.54
N THR A 396 4.27 -49.12 32.47
CA THR A 396 3.18 -49.92 31.93
C THR A 396 2.04 -50.00 32.95
N PRO A 397 0.76 -49.85 32.54
CA PRO A 397 -0.36 -50.03 33.45
C PRO A 397 -0.41 -51.50 33.91
N PRO A 398 -0.58 -51.80 35.23
CA PRO A 398 -0.53 -53.16 35.72
C PRO A 398 -1.54 -54.09 35.02
N SER A 399 -1.09 -55.28 34.61
CA SER A 399 -1.90 -56.27 33.87
C SER A 399 -3.20 -56.66 34.57
N TYR A 400 -3.24 -56.56 35.90
CA TYR A 400 -4.45 -56.72 36.71
C TYR A 400 -5.62 -55.81 36.29
N LEU A 401 -5.34 -54.62 35.73
CA LEU A 401 -6.39 -53.73 35.22
C LEU A 401 -7.08 -54.24 33.94
N MET A 402 -6.54 -55.28 33.27
CA MET A 402 -7.22 -55.94 32.16
C MET A 402 -8.48 -56.72 32.59
N GLU A 403 -8.56 -57.13 33.86
CA GLU A 403 -9.78 -57.69 34.46
C GLU A 403 -10.87 -56.63 34.68
N HIS A 404 -10.53 -55.34 34.49
CA HIS A 404 -11.33 -54.16 34.84
C HIS A 404 -11.46 -53.16 33.66
N PRO A 405 -12.16 -53.54 32.55
CA PRO A 405 -12.19 -52.75 31.31
C PRO A 405 -12.56 -51.25 31.43
N PRO A 406 -13.52 -50.81 32.29
CA PRO A 406 -13.80 -49.38 32.43
C PRO A 406 -12.57 -48.61 32.93
N LEU A 407 -11.86 -49.12 33.95
CA LEU A 407 -10.67 -48.49 34.51
C LEU A 407 -9.47 -48.53 33.56
N ALA A 408 -9.32 -49.60 32.78
CA ALA A 408 -8.30 -49.67 31.73
C ALA A 408 -8.50 -48.58 30.66
N VAL A 409 -9.75 -48.38 30.20
CA VAL A 409 -10.08 -47.30 29.24
C VAL A 409 -9.82 -45.92 29.83
N PHE A 410 -10.22 -45.68 31.08
CA PHE A 410 -9.92 -44.42 31.78
C PHE A 410 -8.41 -44.17 31.88
N LEU A 411 -7.65 -45.15 32.37
CA LEU A 411 -6.22 -45.00 32.59
C LEU A 411 -5.44 -44.79 31.28
N ASN A 412 -5.85 -45.47 30.20
CA ASN A 412 -5.31 -45.20 28.86
C ASN A 412 -5.59 -43.76 28.41
N GLY A 413 -6.78 -43.22 28.69
CA GLY A 413 -7.12 -41.82 28.43
C GLY A 413 -6.28 -40.82 29.25
N VAL A 414 -6.06 -41.09 30.55
CA VAL A 414 -5.19 -40.26 31.41
C VAL A 414 -3.74 -40.32 30.93
N SER A 415 -3.22 -41.50 30.58
CA SER A 415 -1.87 -41.67 30.03
C SER A 415 -1.70 -41.00 28.68
N ALA A 416 -2.73 -41.00 27.81
CA ALA A 416 -2.73 -40.22 26.58
C ALA A 416 -2.69 -38.71 26.85
N ALA A 417 -3.54 -38.20 27.78
CA ALA A 417 -3.53 -36.79 28.17
C ALA A 417 -2.18 -36.33 28.76
N LEU A 418 -1.50 -37.18 29.55
CA LEU A 418 -0.17 -36.92 30.10
C LEU A 418 0.96 -37.09 29.07
N ASN A 419 0.79 -37.94 28.06
CA ASN A 419 1.71 -38.04 26.91
C ASN A 419 1.64 -36.76 26.06
N GLU A 420 0.44 -36.27 25.74
CA GLU A 420 0.26 -35.00 25.03
C GLU A 420 0.76 -33.81 25.85
N LEU A 421 0.64 -33.82 27.17
CA LEU A 421 1.18 -32.76 28.02
C LEU A 421 2.72 -32.74 28.06
N ARG A 422 3.40 -33.89 27.87
CA ARG A 422 4.85 -34.03 28.10
C ARG A 422 5.73 -33.06 27.29
N PRO A 423 5.51 -32.80 25.98
CA PRO A 423 6.28 -31.82 25.22
C PRO A 423 6.04 -30.38 25.65
N CYS A 424 4.88 -30.08 26.24
CA CYS A 424 4.43 -28.72 26.52
C CYS A 424 3.87 -28.60 27.96
N ALA A 425 4.73 -28.77 28.97
CA ALA A 425 4.36 -28.74 30.39
C ALA A 425 4.88 -27.48 31.13
N PRO A 426 4.21 -26.31 31.05
CA PRO A 426 4.56 -25.13 31.83
C PRO A 426 4.60 -25.40 33.34
N LEU A 427 5.69 -25.02 34.01
CA LEU A 427 5.84 -25.18 35.46
C LEU A 427 4.79 -24.39 36.26
N SER A 428 4.37 -23.23 35.73
CA SER A 428 3.28 -22.38 36.28
C SER A 428 1.97 -23.16 36.47
N LEU A 429 1.65 -24.05 35.52
CA LEU A 429 0.41 -24.81 35.50
C LEU A 429 0.42 -26.06 36.38
N LYS A 430 1.56 -26.43 37.00
CA LYS A 430 1.70 -27.63 37.85
C LYS A 430 0.53 -27.78 38.82
N ASN A 431 0.17 -26.72 39.55
CA ASN A 431 -0.91 -26.77 40.53
C ASN A 431 -2.29 -26.86 39.86
N VAL A 432 -2.51 -26.15 38.75
CA VAL A 432 -3.80 -26.10 38.05
C VAL A 432 -4.12 -27.45 37.39
N ILE A 433 -3.14 -28.04 36.70
CA ILE A 433 -3.29 -29.35 36.04
C ILE A 433 -3.39 -30.47 37.07
N ALA A 434 -2.72 -30.38 38.22
CA ALA A 434 -2.96 -31.28 39.34
C ALA A 434 -4.44 -31.26 39.79
N HIS A 435 -5.05 -30.07 39.90
CA HIS A 435 -6.47 -29.94 40.24
C HIS A 435 -7.40 -30.47 39.14
N GLU A 436 -7.07 -30.31 37.85
CA GLU A 436 -7.86 -30.92 36.75
C GLU A 436 -7.78 -32.46 36.76
N LEU A 437 -6.58 -33.03 36.99
CA LEU A 437 -6.40 -34.46 37.15
C LEU A 437 -7.18 -34.99 38.38
N ILE A 438 -7.10 -34.28 39.50
CA ILE A 438 -7.89 -34.58 40.70
C ILE A 438 -9.39 -34.55 40.37
N LYS A 439 -9.92 -33.48 39.74
CA LYS A 439 -11.33 -33.36 39.34
C LYS A 439 -11.80 -34.54 38.50
N GLY A 440 -11.01 -34.98 37.51
CA GLY A 440 -11.36 -36.16 36.71
C GLY A 440 -11.39 -37.45 37.52
N LEU A 441 -10.47 -37.61 38.50
CA LEU A 441 -10.52 -38.71 39.47
C LEU A 441 -11.74 -38.61 40.40
N GLN A 442 -12.16 -37.40 40.83
CA GLN A 442 -13.43 -37.20 41.56
C GLN A 442 -14.61 -37.65 40.71
N ALA A 443 -14.66 -37.23 39.43
CA ALA A 443 -15.75 -37.56 38.53
C ALA A 443 -15.88 -39.08 38.29
N VAL A 444 -14.78 -39.83 38.25
CA VAL A 444 -14.79 -41.31 38.23
C VAL A 444 -15.31 -41.87 39.56
N SER A 445 -14.81 -41.38 40.70
CA SER A 445 -15.27 -41.75 42.05
C SER A 445 -16.80 -41.57 42.19
N ASP A 446 -17.30 -40.39 41.84
CA ASP A 446 -18.73 -40.03 41.85
C ASP A 446 -19.56 -40.84 40.85
N SER A 447 -18.96 -41.29 39.74
CA SER A 447 -19.63 -42.17 38.77
C SER A 447 -19.79 -43.58 39.32
N LEU A 448 -18.76 -44.13 39.98
CA LEU A 448 -18.84 -45.42 40.69
C LEU A 448 -19.85 -45.35 41.85
N LEU A 449 -19.82 -44.28 42.64
CA LEU A 449 -20.79 -44.05 43.72
C LEU A 449 -22.24 -44.02 43.19
N ARG A 450 -22.50 -43.24 42.12
CA ARG A 450 -23.83 -43.19 41.48
C ARG A 450 -24.24 -44.54 40.89
N TYR A 451 -23.31 -45.32 40.33
CA TYR A 451 -23.60 -46.64 39.79
C TYR A 451 -24.11 -47.59 40.90
N ASN A 452 -23.42 -47.61 42.04
CA ASN A 452 -23.78 -48.41 43.21
C ASN A 452 -25.15 -48.04 43.79
N THR A 453 -25.52 -46.74 43.82
CA THR A 453 -26.84 -46.32 44.31
C THR A 453 -27.98 -46.54 43.31
N THR A 454 -27.68 -46.71 42.03
CA THR A 454 -28.70 -46.72 40.95
C THR A 454 -28.99 -48.12 40.39
N ARG A 455 -28.02 -49.05 40.40
CA ARG A 455 -28.21 -50.42 39.89
C ARG A 455 -28.19 -51.45 41.02
N MET A 456 -29.25 -52.24 41.13
CA MET A 456 -29.28 -53.42 42.00
C MET A 456 -28.46 -54.56 41.38
N LEU A 457 -27.20 -54.69 41.80
CA LEU A 457 -26.29 -55.77 41.41
C LEU A 457 -26.60 -57.06 42.19
N ARG A 458 -26.47 -58.22 41.53
CA ARG A 458 -26.50 -59.53 42.20
C ARG A 458 -25.21 -59.74 43.02
N LEU A 459 -25.21 -60.69 43.96
CA LEU A 459 -24.09 -60.92 44.87
C LEU A 459 -22.72 -61.09 44.15
N ASN A 460 -22.68 -61.87 43.07
CA ASN A 460 -21.45 -62.08 42.29
C ASN A 460 -21.04 -60.82 41.50
N GLU A 461 -22.02 -60.08 40.98
CA GLU A 461 -21.82 -58.84 40.22
C GLU A 461 -21.32 -57.71 41.16
N SER A 462 -21.83 -57.68 42.39
CA SER A 462 -21.39 -56.80 43.48
C SER A 462 -19.94 -57.10 43.89
N ASN A 463 -19.54 -58.38 44.00
CA ASN A 463 -18.14 -58.73 44.28
C ASN A 463 -17.18 -58.25 43.18
N LEU A 464 -17.56 -58.34 41.90
CA LEU A 464 -16.78 -57.80 40.79
C LEU A 464 -16.74 -56.26 40.81
N PHE A 465 -17.85 -55.60 41.13
CA PHE A 465 -17.91 -54.15 41.30
C PHE A 465 -17.07 -53.63 42.49
N LEU A 466 -17.05 -54.36 43.60
CA LEU A 466 -16.19 -54.07 44.76
C LEU A 466 -14.71 -54.27 44.41
N SER A 467 -14.37 -55.29 43.61
CA SER A 467 -13.02 -55.48 43.05
C SER A 467 -12.60 -54.28 42.17
N LEU A 468 -13.50 -53.79 41.30
CA LEU A 468 -13.28 -52.58 40.51
C LEU A 468 -13.00 -51.36 41.41
N CYS A 469 -13.78 -51.19 42.49
CA CYS A 469 -13.60 -50.10 43.43
C CYS A 469 -12.27 -50.18 44.20
N ARG A 470 -11.78 -51.38 44.55
CA ARG A 470 -10.43 -51.56 45.13
C ARG A 470 -9.35 -51.20 44.12
N ALA A 471 -9.44 -51.70 42.89
CA ALA A 471 -8.48 -51.40 41.83
C ALA A 471 -8.38 -49.90 41.51
N PHE A 472 -9.49 -49.15 41.60
CA PHE A 472 -9.47 -47.69 41.48
C PHE A 472 -8.64 -47.02 42.59
N VAL A 473 -8.88 -47.39 43.85
CA VAL A 473 -8.25 -46.78 45.03
C VAL A 473 -6.78 -47.21 45.20
N GLU A 474 -6.49 -48.49 45.00
CA GLU A 474 -5.19 -49.11 45.31
C GLU A 474 -4.22 -49.07 44.12
N VAL A 475 -4.71 -49.05 42.88
CA VAL A 475 -3.88 -49.14 41.67
C VAL A 475 -3.98 -47.89 40.79
N VAL A 476 -5.19 -47.50 40.36
CA VAL A 476 -5.38 -46.40 39.39
C VAL A 476 -4.96 -45.06 39.98
N PHE A 477 -5.45 -44.70 41.17
CA PHE A 477 -5.16 -43.40 41.79
C PHE A 477 -3.64 -43.19 42.07
N PRO A 478 -2.90 -44.14 42.69
CA PRO A 478 -1.45 -44.01 42.87
C PRO A 478 -0.67 -44.01 41.56
N HIS A 479 -1.12 -44.77 40.55
CA HIS A 479 -0.49 -44.79 39.23
C HIS A 479 -0.65 -43.43 38.53
N CYS A 480 -1.86 -42.85 38.49
CA CYS A 480 -2.10 -41.51 37.95
C CYS A 480 -1.24 -40.44 38.64
N ALA A 481 -1.12 -40.48 39.97
CA ALA A 481 -0.25 -39.57 40.72
C ALA A 481 1.24 -39.77 40.37
N THR A 482 1.67 -41.01 40.15
CA THR A 482 3.06 -41.33 39.76
C THR A 482 3.37 -40.84 38.35
N CYS A 483 2.46 -41.04 37.38
CA CYS A 483 2.59 -40.51 36.02
C CYS A 483 2.69 -38.98 36.03
N PHE A 484 1.80 -38.31 36.78
CA PHE A 484 1.83 -36.87 36.95
C PHE A 484 3.14 -36.37 37.63
N GLY A 485 3.67 -37.14 38.58
CA GLY A 485 4.98 -36.89 39.21
C GLY A 485 6.19 -36.97 38.27
N ARG A 486 6.07 -37.64 37.11
CA ARG A 486 7.10 -37.63 36.06
C ARG A 486 6.96 -36.43 35.12
N CYS A 487 5.74 -35.97 34.85
CA CYS A 487 5.50 -34.72 34.11
C CYS A 487 5.90 -33.49 34.94
N TYR A 488 5.71 -33.53 36.27
CA TYR A 488 6.03 -32.43 37.18
C TYR A 488 6.80 -32.92 38.41
N PRO A 489 8.07 -32.49 38.60
CA PRO A 489 8.84 -32.78 39.80
C PRO A 489 8.09 -32.39 41.08
N GLY A 490 7.89 -33.35 41.98
CA GLY A 490 7.09 -33.18 43.19
C GLY A 490 5.62 -32.85 42.92
N GLY A 491 5.05 -33.28 41.80
CA GLY A 491 3.61 -33.21 41.50
C GLY A 491 2.82 -34.37 42.12
N ALA A 492 3.44 -35.53 42.29
CA ALA A 492 2.81 -36.73 42.85
C ALA A 492 2.25 -36.52 44.26
N THR A 493 2.93 -35.73 45.12
CA THR A 493 2.45 -35.40 46.47
C THR A 493 1.13 -34.64 46.43
N ILE A 494 1.02 -33.61 45.59
CA ILE A 494 -0.20 -32.78 45.45
C ILE A 494 -1.42 -33.65 45.09
N VAL A 495 -1.24 -34.64 44.22
CA VAL A 495 -2.30 -35.60 43.88
C VAL A 495 -2.53 -36.61 45.01
N MET A 496 -1.47 -37.13 45.63
CA MET A 496 -1.55 -38.11 46.73
C MET A 496 -2.07 -37.54 48.04
N ASP A 497 -2.05 -36.22 48.25
CA ASP A 497 -2.63 -35.56 49.42
C ASP A 497 -4.17 -35.48 49.31
N ALA A 498 -4.73 -35.55 48.10
CA ALA A 498 -6.16 -35.49 47.81
C ALA A 498 -6.92 -36.82 48.09
N LYS A 499 -6.52 -37.61 49.10
CA LYS A 499 -7.12 -38.94 49.37
C LYS A 499 -8.60 -38.91 49.73
N SER A 500 -9.06 -37.80 50.31
CA SER A 500 -10.47 -37.56 50.67
C SER A 500 -11.43 -37.64 49.48
N VAL A 501 -10.93 -37.57 48.24
CA VAL A 501 -11.69 -37.73 46.99
C VAL A 501 -12.39 -39.10 46.87
N TYR A 502 -11.82 -40.15 47.45
CA TYR A 502 -12.37 -41.52 47.36
C TYR A 502 -12.79 -42.09 48.72
N ASP A 503 -12.89 -41.25 49.76
CA ASP A 503 -13.44 -41.62 51.08
C ASP A 503 -14.79 -42.33 51.00
N GLY A 504 -15.66 -41.91 50.07
CA GLY A 504 -16.96 -42.54 49.83
C GLY A 504 -16.83 -44.00 49.38
N LEU A 505 -15.92 -44.28 48.45
CA LEU A 505 -15.61 -45.65 48.00
C LEU A 505 -14.91 -46.44 49.12
N GLY A 506 -13.98 -45.82 49.84
CA GLY A 506 -13.31 -46.42 51.00
C GLY A 506 -14.30 -46.88 52.08
N ARG A 507 -15.37 -46.11 52.35
CA ARG A 507 -16.45 -46.49 53.28
C ARG A 507 -17.29 -47.65 52.76
N ILE A 508 -17.59 -47.73 51.47
CA ILE A 508 -18.30 -48.86 50.85
C ILE A 508 -17.44 -50.14 50.94
N LEU A 509 -16.15 -50.02 50.62
CA LEU A 509 -15.19 -51.13 50.71
C LEU A 509 -15.07 -51.62 52.16
N ALA A 510 -14.93 -50.71 53.13
CA ALA A 510 -14.89 -51.05 54.56
C ALA A 510 -16.19 -51.72 55.05
N ALA A 511 -17.36 -51.25 54.59
CA ALA A 511 -18.65 -51.86 54.93
C ALA A 511 -18.88 -53.24 54.27
N SER A 512 -18.13 -53.57 53.22
CA SER A 512 -18.19 -54.88 52.54
C SER A 512 -17.28 -55.95 53.14
N SER A 513 -16.32 -55.57 53.99
CA SER A 513 -15.39 -56.50 54.63
C SER A 513 -15.96 -57.05 55.95
N PRO A 514 -15.92 -58.37 56.19
CA PRO A 514 -16.28 -58.93 57.48
C PRO A 514 -15.26 -58.51 58.56
N PRO A 515 -15.68 -58.30 59.83
CA PRO A 515 -14.77 -57.91 60.90
C PRO A 515 -13.87 -59.08 61.31
N GLU A 516 -12.55 -58.87 61.33
CA GLU A 516 -11.61 -59.83 61.90
C GLU A 516 -11.82 -60.00 63.42
N PRO A 517 -11.71 -61.21 63.98
CA PRO A 517 -11.86 -61.45 65.41
C PRO A 517 -10.69 -60.86 66.20
N SER A 518 -11.01 -60.05 67.21
CA SER A 518 -10.03 -59.36 68.04
C SER A 518 -9.13 -60.31 68.84
N LYS A 519 -7.82 -60.04 68.83
CA LYS A 519 -6.82 -60.76 69.64
C LYS A 519 -7.17 -60.63 71.13
N LYS A 520 -7.47 -61.75 71.81
CA LYS A 520 -7.40 -61.84 73.26
C LYS A 520 -5.99 -62.23 73.71
N LEU A 521 -5.50 -61.55 74.74
CA LEU A 521 -4.22 -61.80 75.38
C LEU A 521 -4.46 -62.49 76.73
N GLU A 522 -4.17 -63.78 76.82
CA GLU A 522 -4.17 -64.51 78.10
C GLU A 522 -2.76 -65.04 78.40
N LYS A 523 -2.24 -64.67 79.57
CA LYS A 523 -1.00 -65.21 80.15
C LYS A 523 -1.37 -66.18 81.26
N THR A 524 -0.80 -67.38 81.26
CA THR A 524 -0.29 -68.03 82.49
C THR A 524 0.55 -69.28 82.16
N THR A 525 1.75 -69.36 82.77
CA THR A 525 2.45 -70.54 83.37
C THR A 525 2.40 -71.93 82.70
N SER A 526 3.46 -72.75 82.73
CA SER A 526 4.88 -72.61 83.13
C SER A 526 5.59 -73.96 82.89
N THR A 527 6.94 -74.01 83.07
CA THR A 527 7.74 -75.21 83.45
C THR A 527 7.80 -76.39 82.44
N ASP A 528 8.91 -77.12 82.25
CA ASP A 528 10.24 -77.03 82.87
C ASP A 528 11.37 -77.72 82.06
N THR A 529 12.63 -77.37 82.34
CA THR A 529 13.87 -78.18 82.11
C THR A 529 14.30 -78.54 80.66
N LYS A 530 15.59 -78.78 80.31
CA LYS A 530 16.89 -78.73 81.04
C LYS A 530 18.09 -78.66 80.06
N ASN A 531 19.18 -78.01 80.48
CA ASN A 531 20.61 -78.33 80.19
C ASN A 531 21.14 -78.23 78.73
N ALA A 532 22.42 -77.96 78.47
CA ALA A 532 23.54 -77.57 79.36
C ALA A 532 24.67 -76.80 78.62
N SER A 533 25.47 -76.14 79.47
CA SER A 533 26.88 -75.70 79.42
C SER A 533 27.89 -76.53 78.58
N GLU A 534 29.13 -76.09 78.28
CA GLU A 534 29.84 -74.77 78.27
C GLU A 534 31.34 -75.01 77.90
N ASN A 535 32.04 -74.06 77.26
CA ASN A 535 33.51 -74.06 77.01
C ASN A 535 34.09 -75.20 76.11
N GLY A 536 35.26 -75.09 75.47
CA GLY A 536 36.15 -73.95 75.22
C GLY A 536 37.54 -74.37 74.68
N VAL A 537 38.28 -73.41 74.10
CA VAL A 537 39.74 -73.43 73.79
C VAL A 537 40.28 -74.43 72.73
N THR A 538 40.86 -73.92 71.63
CA THR A 538 42.28 -74.10 71.18
C THR A 538 42.49 -73.77 69.69
N SER A 539 43.54 -73.00 69.40
CA SER A 539 44.25 -72.95 68.09
C SER A 539 45.67 -73.50 68.30
N PRO A 540 46.34 -74.01 67.26
CA PRO A 540 47.54 -73.30 66.75
C PRO A 540 47.70 -73.44 65.18
N VAL A 541 48.29 -72.48 64.44
CA VAL A 541 49.71 -72.41 63.94
C VAL A 541 50.04 -73.52 62.90
N ASP A 542 50.69 -73.35 61.73
CA ASP A 542 51.74 -72.46 61.12
C ASP A 542 51.54 -72.47 59.56
N GLU A 543 52.20 -71.82 58.59
CA GLU A 543 53.16 -70.72 58.33
C GLU A 543 53.46 -70.74 56.78
N LYS A 544 54.10 -69.68 56.22
CA LYS A 544 54.79 -69.54 54.89
C LYS A 544 53.95 -69.01 53.71
N GLN A 545 54.33 -67.89 53.04
CA GLN A 545 55.54 -67.56 52.24
C GLN A 545 55.56 -68.29 50.87
N VAL A 546 55.92 -67.67 49.73
CA VAL A 546 56.32 -66.25 49.43
C VAL A 546 55.15 -65.57 48.65
N GLU A 547 55.20 -64.57 47.75
CA GLU A 547 56.22 -63.71 47.09
C GLU A 547 55.60 -62.33 46.69
N SER A 548 56.38 -61.37 46.18
CA SER A 548 55.90 -60.12 45.53
C SER A 548 56.97 -59.59 44.56
N PRO A 549 56.57 -58.92 43.45
CA PRO A 549 56.81 -57.46 43.30
C PRO A 549 55.48 -56.68 43.16
N ASN A 550 55.34 -55.43 43.61
CA ASN A 550 55.97 -54.16 43.16
C ASN A 550 55.69 -53.85 41.66
N GLU A 551 55.40 -52.62 41.23
CA GLU A 551 55.49 -51.29 41.84
C GLU A 551 54.30 -50.42 41.28
N LYS A 552 53.63 -49.52 42.03
CA LYS A 552 53.97 -48.09 42.32
C LYS A 552 54.00 -47.17 41.10
N ASP A 553 53.74 -45.86 41.18
CA ASP A 553 53.18 -44.94 42.21
C ASP A 553 52.43 -43.85 41.37
N ASP A 554 51.24 -43.39 41.71
CA ASP A 554 50.85 -42.41 42.74
C ASP A 554 50.94 -40.92 42.30
N ASP A 555 49.99 -40.18 42.86
CA ASP A 555 49.94 -38.74 43.19
C ASP A 555 49.15 -37.73 42.33
N SER A 556 48.57 -36.78 43.06
CA SER A 556 47.93 -35.51 42.68
C SER A 556 48.95 -34.36 42.98
N PRO A 557 48.64 -33.05 43.18
CA PRO A 557 47.36 -32.36 43.13
C PRO A 557 47.31 -30.92 42.50
N ALA A 558 46.09 -30.53 42.11
CA ALA A 558 45.55 -29.17 42.23
C ALA A 558 46.28 -28.02 41.42
N PRO A 559 46.12 -26.70 41.69
CA PRO A 559 45.63 -25.80 40.62
C PRO A 559 46.41 -24.48 40.39
N LEU A 560 46.15 -23.77 39.28
CA LEU A 560 45.85 -22.31 39.20
C LEU A 560 46.09 -21.66 37.81
N GLN A 561 45.40 -20.53 37.62
CA GLN A 561 45.78 -19.32 36.86
C GLN A 561 45.64 -19.22 35.33
N ILE A 562 45.43 -17.95 34.95
CA ILE A 562 45.19 -17.37 33.63
C ILE A 562 46.47 -16.64 33.18
N PRO A 563 46.73 -16.53 31.87
CA PRO A 563 47.16 -15.23 31.34
C PRO A 563 46.38 -14.77 30.10
N GLU A 564 46.48 -13.49 29.80
CA GLU A 564 45.72 -12.79 28.76
C GLU A 564 46.46 -12.73 27.39
N THR A 565 45.76 -12.23 26.36
CA THR A 565 46.29 -11.56 25.14
C THR A 565 47.28 -12.31 24.22
N THR A 566 46.93 -12.40 22.93
CA THR A 566 47.60 -11.59 21.87
C THR A 566 46.88 -11.65 20.52
N THR A 567 46.96 -10.54 19.76
CA THR A 567 46.62 -10.44 18.33
C THR A 567 47.90 -10.41 17.48
N PRO A 568 47.85 -10.91 16.23
CA PRO A 568 47.91 -10.03 15.05
C PRO A 568 46.79 -10.37 14.03
N ILE A 569 46.26 -9.49 13.17
CA ILE A 569 46.82 -8.47 12.25
C ILE A 569 47.36 -9.07 10.92
N GLU A 570 46.77 -8.56 9.83
CA GLU A 570 47.16 -8.59 8.40
C GLU A 570 47.29 -9.94 7.64
N SER A 571 46.27 -10.20 6.81
CA SER A 571 46.39 -10.43 5.36
C SER A 571 45.08 -10.06 4.66
#